data_AF-A0A1H0BVB3-F1
#
_entry.id   AF-A0A1H0BVB3-F1
#
_cell.length_a   1.000
_cell.length_b   1.000
_cell.length_c   1.000
_cell.angle_alpha   90.00
_cell.angle_beta   90.00
_cell.angle_gamma   90.00
#
_symmetry.space_group_name_H-M   'P 1'
#
loop_
_entity.id
_entity.type
_entity.pdbx_description
1 polymer ?
#
loop_
_entity_poly.entity_id
_entity_poly.type
_entity_poly.pdbx_seq_one_letter_code
_entity_poly.pdbx_strand_id
1 'polypeptide(L)'
;MVAAAALVVATIVSVSWISARGQADAEPGFEVPRAPVAQQPAGRQAVPVPDPSTAEQVRSAPQGRVVARGQAMVADEIATNTNRAPLIRLTISGDFPVRSLDYTVLVDGEAVGRGIPTEDLKAIRVALPQPRSGAVVSYRYGDGKAAVVGPLQVEGK
;
A
#
# COMPACT_ATOMS: atom_id res chain seq x y z
N MET A 1 50.08 -31.71 -25.93
CA MET A 1 49.12 -32.44 -25.08
C MET A 1 47.82 -31.65 -25.04
N VAL A 2 46.76 -32.31 -25.51
CA VAL A 2 45.32 -32.11 -25.26
C VAL A 2 44.72 -30.70 -25.42
N ALA A 3 43.99 -30.57 -26.54
CA ALA A 3 42.98 -29.58 -26.86
C ALA A 3 41.75 -29.63 -25.93
N ALA A 4 41.00 -28.53 -25.84
CA ALA A 4 39.54 -28.55 -26.03
C ALA A 4 38.98 -27.12 -26.12
N ALA A 5 38.40 -26.82 -27.27
CA ALA A 5 37.48 -25.72 -27.52
C ALA A 5 36.04 -26.25 -27.50
N ALA A 6 35.07 -25.42 -27.09
CA ALA A 6 33.64 -25.41 -27.52
C ALA A 6 32.90 -24.37 -26.65
N LEU A 7 32.30 -23.27 -27.14
CA LEU A 7 31.26 -23.04 -28.15
C LEU A 7 29.81 -23.29 -27.64
N VAL A 8 29.21 -22.22 -27.11
CA VAL A 8 27.93 -21.57 -27.51
C VAL A 8 26.65 -22.41 -27.71
N VAL A 9 25.64 -22.06 -26.86
CA VAL A 9 24.19 -21.87 -27.10
C VAL A 9 23.32 -23.03 -27.59
N ALA A 10 22.27 -23.35 -26.80
CA ALA A 10 20.85 -23.28 -27.21
C ALA A 10 19.95 -23.93 -26.13
N THR A 11 19.32 -23.14 -25.26
CA THR A 11 18.15 -23.61 -24.49
C THR A 11 16.89 -23.34 -25.31
N ILE A 12 16.43 -24.38 -25.99
CA ILE A 12 15.20 -24.43 -26.77
C ILE A 12 13.99 -24.41 -25.83
N VAL A 13 13.03 -23.57 -26.20
CA VAL A 13 11.71 -23.38 -25.60
C VAL A 13 10.89 -24.67 -25.66
N SER A 14 10.18 -25.00 -24.59
CA SER A 14 9.01 -25.90 -24.65
C SER A 14 7.99 -25.46 -23.61
N VAL A 15 7.08 -24.57 -24.01
CA VAL A 15 5.83 -24.30 -23.30
C VAL A 15 4.81 -25.31 -23.83
N SER A 16 4.68 -26.45 -23.16
CA SER A 16 3.62 -27.41 -23.48
C SER A 16 2.29 -26.89 -22.96
N TRP A 17 1.49 -26.33 -23.88
CA TRP A 17 0.05 -26.18 -23.70
C TRP A 17 -0.56 -27.58 -23.56
N ILE A 18 -1.11 -27.90 -22.39
CA ILE A 18 -2.03 -29.02 -22.23
C ILE A 18 -3.33 -28.45 -21.66
N SER A 19 -4.22 -28.09 -22.58
CA SER A 19 -5.65 -27.97 -22.32
C SER A 19 -6.21 -29.38 -22.10
N ALA A 20 -6.24 -29.85 -20.86
CA ALA A 20 -6.97 -31.06 -20.50
C ALA A 20 -8.38 -30.66 -20.05
N ARG A 21 -9.33 -30.71 -20.98
CA ARG A 21 -10.71 -31.04 -20.67
C ARG A 21 -10.70 -32.46 -20.10
N GLY A 22 -10.89 -32.61 -18.80
CA GLY A 22 -11.11 -33.88 -18.14
C GLY A 22 -12.40 -33.80 -17.36
N GLN A 23 -13.46 -34.39 -17.93
CA GLN A 23 -14.73 -34.65 -17.25
C GLN A 23 -14.49 -35.33 -15.91
N ALA A 24 -15.17 -34.82 -14.90
CA ALA A 24 -15.41 -35.52 -13.66
C ALA A 24 -16.28 -36.73 -13.96
N ASP A 25 -15.79 -37.92 -13.64
CA ASP A 25 -16.63 -39.06 -13.32
C ASP A 25 -16.06 -39.73 -12.06
N ALA A 26 -16.96 -39.96 -11.12
CA ALA A 26 -16.69 -40.24 -9.73
C ALA A 26 -16.26 -41.70 -9.49
N GLU A 27 -15.26 -41.90 -8.62
CA GLU A 27 -15.06 -43.17 -7.92
C GLU A 27 -15.26 -42.97 -6.40
N PRO A 28 -16.11 -43.76 -5.75
CA PRO A 28 -16.37 -43.67 -4.32
C PRO A 28 -15.33 -44.49 -3.54
N GLY A 29 -14.66 -43.86 -2.56
CA GLY A 29 -14.06 -44.62 -1.45
C GLY A 29 -12.58 -44.41 -1.10
N PHE A 30 -11.98 -43.25 -1.35
CA PHE A 30 -10.67 -42.91 -0.74
C PHE A 30 -10.80 -41.66 0.15
N GLU A 31 -10.75 -41.85 1.48
CA GLU A 31 -10.45 -40.75 2.40
C GLU A 31 -9.01 -40.29 2.15
N VAL A 32 -8.87 -39.24 1.35
CA VAL A 32 -7.59 -38.57 1.16
C VAL A 32 -7.15 -38.00 2.51
N PRO A 33 -5.93 -38.29 3.01
CA PRO A 33 -5.40 -37.62 4.18
C PRO A 33 -5.45 -36.11 3.93
N ARG A 34 -6.27 -35.38 4.69
CA ARG A 34 -6.31 -33.92 4.57
C ARG A 34 -4.93 -33.40 4.97
N ALA A 35 -4.20 -32.84 4.01
CA ALA A 35 -2.98 -32.10 4.31
C ALA A 35 -3.32 -31.06 5.40
N PRO A 36 -2.46 -30.86 6.41
CA PRO A 36 -2.71 -29.85 7.42
C PRO A 36 -2.93 -28.51 6.70
N VAL A 37 -4.11 -27.95 6.89
CA VAL A 37 -4.44 -26.62 6.38
C VAL A 37 -3.39 -25.68 6.96
N ALA A 38 -2.55 -25.10 6.10
CA ALA A 38 -1.59 -24.11 6.53
C ALA A 38 -2.35 -23.05 7.34
N GLN A 39 -1.97 -22.87 8.61
CA GLN A 39 -2.52 -21.81 9.43
C GLN A 39 -2.25 -20.50 8.70
N GLN A 40 -3.31 -19.91 8.16
CA GLN A 40 -3.27 -18.62 7.53
C GLN A 40 -2.75 -17.66 8.61
N PRO A 41 -1.58 -17.00 8.43
CA PRO A 41 -1.00 -16.18 9.48
C PRO A 41 -2.02 -15.14 9.93
N ALA A 42 -2.15 -15.01 11.25
CA ALA A 42 -3.16 -14.21 11.91
C ALA A 42 -3.21 -12.79 11.31
N GLY A 43 -4.39 -12.44 10.79
CA GLY A 43 -4.85 -11.08 10.53
C GLY A 43 -3.90 -10.18 9.74
N ARG A 44 -3.98 -10.23 8.40
CA ARG A 44 -3.75 -9.02 7.61
C ARG A 44 -4.71 -7.95 8.16
N GLN A 45 -4.22 -7.01 8.98
CA GLN A 45 -5.01 -5.84 9.34
C GLN A 45 -5.39 -5.17 8.03
N ALA A 46 -6.69 -5.21 7.71
CA ALA A 46 -7.21 -4.60 6.51
C ALA A 46 -6.91 -3.11 6.59
N VAL A 47 -6.00 -2.64 5.74
CA VAL A 47 -5.77 -1.19 5.59
C VAL A 47 -7.11 -0.61 5.13
N PRO A 48 -7.66 0.39 5.83
CA PRO A 48 -8.89 1.03 5.40
C PRO A 48 -8.75 1.49 3.96
N VAL A 49 -9.61 0.98 3.08
CA VAL A 49 -9.65 1.41 1.68
C VAL A 49 -10.54 2.66 1.65
N PRO A 50 -9.98 3.85 1.36
CA PRO A 50 -10.80 5.04 1.24
C PRO A 50 -11.78 4.89 0.09
N ASP A 51 -12.92 5.56 0.19
CA ASP A 51 -13.86 5.69 -0.93
C ASP A 51 -13.11 6.24 -2.17
N PRO A 52 -13.38 5.73 -3.39
CA PRO A 52 -12.67 6.17 -4.59
C PRO A 52 -12.72 7.68 -4.84
N SER A 53 -13.83 8.33 -4.47
CA SER A 53 -13.97 9.79 -4.60
C SER A 53 -13.09 10.54 -3.59
N THR A 54 -12.91 9.99 -2.39
CA THR A 54 -11.99 10.52 -1.37
C THR A 54 -10.54 10.37 -1.82
N ALA A 55 -10.17 9.23 -2.39
CA ALA A 55 -8.81 9.00 -2.90
C ALA A 55 -8.45 10.00 -4.02
N GLU A 56 -9.39 10.26 -4.93
CA GLU A 56 -9.19 11.23 -6.01
C GLU A 56 -9.09 12.66 -5.48
N GLN A 57 -9.95 13.06 -4.54
CA GLN A 57 -9.87 14.39 -3.91
C GLN A 57 -8.53 14.59 -3.18
N VAL A 58 -8.06 13.58 -2.42
CA VAL A 58 -6.74 13.63 -1.76
C VAL A 58 -5.62 13.79 -2.79
N ARG A 59 -5.74 13.11 -3.94
CA ARG A 59 -4.77 13.17 -5.02
C ARG A 59 -4.73 14.54 -5.69
N SER A 60 -5.87 15.07 -6.14
CA SER A 60 -5.90 16.19 -7.10
C SER A 60 -6.38 17.53 -6.54
N ALA A 61 -6.96 17.57 -5.33
CA ALA A 61 -7.43 18.83 -4.75
C ALA A 61 -6.26 19.82 -4.55
N PRO A 62 -6.50 21.14 -4.75
CA PRO A 62 -5.50 22.17 -4.44
C PRO A 62 -5.14 22.15 -2.95
N GLN A 63 -4.04 22.81 -2.59
CA GLN A 63 -3.68 22.99 -1.18
C GLN A 63 -4.73 23.83 -0.47
N GLY A 64 -5.16 23.36 0.70
CA GLY A 64 -6.15 24.02 1.51
C GLY A 64 -5.56 24.75 2.72
N ARG A 65 -6.40 24.97 3.74
CA ARG A 65 -5.96 25.57 5.00
C ARG A 65 -5.13 24.56 5.78
N VAL A 66 -3.91 24.91 6.15
CA VAL A 66 -3.09 24.06 7.03
C VAL A 66 -3.72 24.02 8.42
N VAL A 67 -3.87 22.81 8.96
CA VAL A 67 -4.42 22.55 10.29
C VAL A 67 -3.44 21.85 11.21
N ALA A 68 -2.40 21.21 10.66
CA ALA A 68 -1.34 20.63 11.45
C ALA A 68 -0.04 20.54 10.65
N ARG A 69 1.10 20.52 11.35
CA ARG A 69 2.43 20.37 10.76
C ARG A 69 3.30 19.43 11.56
N GLY A 70 4.28 18.85 10.88
CA GLY A 70 5.40 18.13 11.48
C GLY A 70 6.67 18.36 10.64
N GLN A 71 7.78 17.75 11.04
CA GLN A 71 9.09 18.00 10.44
C GLN A 71 9.14 17.75 8.91
N ALA A 72 8.48 16.69 8.44
CA ALA A 72 8.40 16.32 7.03
C ALA A 72 6.96 16.03 6.61
N MET A 73 5.99 16.73 7.23
CA MET A 73 4.59 16.52 6.93
C MET A 73 3.73 17.75 7.18
N VAL A 74 2.64 17.86 6.43
CA VAL A 74 1.65 18.92 6.57
C VAL A 74 0.26 18.31 6.42
N ALA A 75 -0.66 18.68 7.30
CA ALA A 75 -2.07 18.34 7.17
C ALA A 75 -2.87 19.59 6.77
N ASP A 76 -3.61 19.50 5.67
CA ASP A 76 -4.43 20.58 5.12
C ASP A 76 -5.90 20.18 4.94
N GLU A 77 -6.81 21.11 5.23
CA GLU A 77 -8.25 21.01 4.95
C GLU A 77 -8.51 21.25 3.46
N ILE A 78 -8.77 20.20 2.71
CA ILE A 78 -9.15 20.30 1.31
C ILE A 78 -10.67 20.45 1.19
N ALA A 79 -11.09 21.43 0.39
CA ALA A 79 -12.49 21.64 0.09
C ALA A 79 -13.00 20.48 -0.77
N THR A 80 -14.08 19.85 -0.34
CA THR A 80 -14.80 18.88 -1.16
C THR A 80 -15.89 19.60 -1.93
N ASN A 81 -16.04 19.32 -3.23
CA ASN A 81 -17.15 19.87 -4.04
C ASN A 81 -18.54 19.34 -3.63
N THR A 82 -18.61 18.55 -2.55
CA THR A 82 -19.86 18.06 -1.95
C THR A 82 -20.13 18.86 -0.67
N ASN A 83 -21.39 19.07 -0.31
CA ASN A 83 -21.84 19.68 0.96
C ASN A 83 -21.43 18.88 2.23
N ARG A 84 -20.38 18.07 2.15
CA ARG A 84 -19.80 17.30 3.24
C ARG A 84 -18.78 18.16 3.99
N ALA A 85 -18.44 17.70 5.20
CA ALA A 85 -17.34 18.27 5.95
C ALA A 85 -16.03 18.23 5.12
N PRO A 86 -15.14 19.22 5.29
CA PRO A 86 -13.86 19.24 4.59
C PRO A 86 -13.05 17.98 4.93
N LEU A 87 -12.33 17.46 3.95
CA LEU A 87 -11.40 16.35 4.17
C LEU A 87 -10.07 16.89 4.66
N ILE A 88 -9.42 16.18 5.57
CA ILE A 88 -8.05 16.48 5.95
C ILE A 88 -7.13 15.61 5.11
N ARG A 89 -6.25 16.25 4.33
CA ARG A 89 -5.18 15.58 3.62
C ARG A 89 -3.91 15.70 4.44
N LEU A 90 -3.28 14.57 4.75
CA LEU A 90 -1.92 14.53 5.26
C LEU A 90 -0.97 14.29 4.09
N THR A 91 -0.02 15.20 3.90
CA THR A 91 1.09 15.09 2.94
C THR A 91 2.37 14.81 3.72
N ILE A 92 3.06 13.71 3.39
CA ILE A 92 4.35 13.33 3.98
C ILE A 92 5.41 13.48 2.89
N SER A 93 6.43 14.30 3.13
CA SER A 93 7.56 14.51 2.22
C SER A 93 8.65 13.46 2.42
N GLY A 94 9.27 13.02 1.34
CA GLY A 94 10.30 11.98 1.35
C GLY A 94 10.48 11.35 -0.03
N ASP A 95 11.27 10.30 -0.14
CA ASP A 95 11.45 9.57 -1.40
C ASP A 95 10.56 8.33 -1.45
N PHE A 96 9.56 8.32 -2.33
CA PHE A 96 8.55 7.27 -2.45
C PHE A 96 8.55 6.64 -3.84
N PRO A 97 9.54 5.78 -4.16
CA PRO A 97 9.66 5.17 -5.47
C PRO A 97 8.40 4.38 -5.84
N VAL A 98 8.15 4.23 -7.15
CA VAL A 98 7.12 3.33 -7.66
C VAL A 98 7.50 1.90 -7.29
N ARG A 99 6.55 1.18 -6.71
CA ARG A 99 6.74 -0.17 -6.18
C ARG A 99 5.48 -1.01 -6.45
N SER A 100 5.61 -2.33 -6.27
CA SER A 100 4.51 -3.28 -6.51
C SER A 100 3.46 -3.29 -5.40
N LEU A 101 3.84 -2.91 -4.17
CA LEU A 101 2.92 -2.79 -3.04
C LEU A 101 2.66 -1.32 -2.71
N ASP A 102 1.60 -1.08 -1.96
CA ASP A 102 1.25 0.27 -1.55
C ASP A 102 1.95 0.68 -0.26
N TYR A 103 2.10 2.00 -0.10
CA TYR A 103 2.46 2.59 1.18
C TYR A 103 1.24 2.61 2.10
N THR A 104 1.42 2.20 3.35
CA THR A 104 0.41 2.35 4.41
C THR A 104 0.87 3.43 5.36
N VAL A 105 0.03 4.43 5.60
CA VAL A 105 0.29 5.46 6.61
C VAL A 105 -0.31 5.02 7.93
N LEU A 106 0.46 5.19 9.00
CA LEU A 106 0.04 4.89 10.36
C LEU A 106 0.13 6.13 11.25
N VAL A 107 -0.83 6.24 12.17
CA VAL A 107 -0.86 7.27 13.22
C VAL A 107 -0.95 6.55 14.55
N ASP A 108 0.02 6.79 15.44
CA ASP A 108 0.16 6.08 16.73
C ASP A 108 0.16 4.54 16.58
N GLY A 109 0.67 4.05 15.45
CA GLY A 109 0.74 2.62 15.12
C GLY A 109 -0.52 2.04 14.47
N GLU A 110 -1.60 2.81 14.34
CA GLU A 110 -2.84 2.39 13.67
C GLU A 110 -2.83 2.80 12.20
N ALA A 111 -3.22 1.87 11.31
CA ALA A 111 -3.30 2.15 9.87
C ALA A 111 -4.47 3.08 9.55
N VAL A 112 -4.18 4.30 9.10
CA VAL A 112 -5.22 5.28 8.73
C VAL A 112 -5.63 5.18 7.27
N GLY A 113 -4.75 4.66 6.42
CA GLY A 113 -5.08 4.47 5.01
C GLY A 113 -3.86 4.24 4.13
N ARG A 114 -4.15 4.10 2.84
CA ARG A 114 -3.15 3.96 1.79
C ARG A 114 -2.55 5.31 1.41
N GLY A 115 -1.23 5.40 1.40
CA GLY A 115 -0.50 6.55 0.87
C GLY A 115 -0.54 6.56 -0.66
N ILE A 116 -0.95 7.68 -1.22
CA ILE A 116 -1.01 7.95 -2.66
C ILE A 116 0.25 8.74 -3.03
N PRO A 117 1.22 8.15 -3.73
CA PRO A 117 2.41 8.89 -4.18
C PRO A 117 2.04 10.06 -5.08
N THR A 118 2.77 11.16 -4.96
CA THR A 118 2.73 12.29 -5.91
C THR A 118 3.42 11.92 -7.21
N GLU A 119 3.15 12.68 -8.27
CA GLU A 119 3.72 12.43 -9.61
C GLU A 119 5.26 12.49 -9.62
N ASP A 120 5.84 13.38 -8.82
CA ASP A 120 7.29 13.54 -8.64
C ASP A 120 7.90 12.51 -7.67
N LEU A 121 7.07 11.67 -7.03
CA LEU A 121 7.46 10.68 -6.04
C LEU A 121 8.18 11.27 -4.80
N LYS A 122 8.04 12.58 -4.57
CA LYS A 122 8.64 13.29 -3.44
C LYS A 122 7.71 13.45 -2.23
N ALA A 123 6.50 12.93 -2.34
CA ALA A 123 5.56 12.86 -1.23
C ALA A 123 4.56 11.71 -1.38
N ILE A 124 3.92 11.35 -0.27
CA ILE A 124 2.67 10.57 -0.26
C ILE A 124 1.56 11.39 0.39
N ARG A 125 0.34 11.19 -0.10
CA ARG A 125 -0.87 11.84 0.40
C ARG A 125 -1.83 10.80 0.94
N VAL A 126 -2.49 11.08 2.06
CA VAL A 126 -3.51 10.20 2.63
C VAL A 126 -4.64 11.03 3.25
N ALA A 127 -5.87 10.50 3.24
CA ALA A 127 -6.96 11.07 4.01
C ALA A 127 -6.71 10.81 5.50
N LEU A 128 -6.69 11.86 6.30
CA LEU A 128 -6.59 11.78 7.75
C LEU A 128 -7.98 12.01 8.35
N PRO A 129 -8.51 11.12 9.21
CA PRO A 129 -9.82 11.33 9.82
C PRO A 129 -9.86 12.58 10.71
N GLN A 130 -8.85 12.76 11.55
CA GLN A 130 -8.71 13.91 12.43
C GLN A 130 -7.24 14.10 12.83
N PRO A 131 -6.68 15.31 12.75
CA PRO A 131 -5.34 15.58 13.26
C PRO A 131 -5.35 15.68 14.79
N ARG A 132 -4.34 15.08 15.43
CA ARG A 132 -4.13 15.12 16.89
C ARG A 132 -2.72 15.59 17.19
N SER A 133 -2.58 16.56 18.10
CA SER A 133 -1.25 17.01 18.54
C SER A 133 -0.54 15.91 19.31
N GLY A 134 0.75 15.75 19.04
CA GLY A 134 1.59 14.70 19.63
C GLY A 134 1.46 13.33 18.98
N ALA A 135 0.51 13.13 18.05
CA ALA A 135 0.34 11.85 17.38
C ALA A 135 1.54 11.55 16.47
N VAL A 136 2.10 10.35 16.59
CA VAL A 136 3.28 9.93 15.83
C VAL A 136 2.87 9.38 14.49
N VAL A 137 3.27 10.06 13.43
CA VAL A 137 3.05 9.62 12.06
C VAL A 137 4.21 8.75 11.61
N SER A 138 3.88 7.63 10.99
CA SER A 138 4.82 6.73 10.33
C SER A 138 4.22 6.19 9.04
N TYR A 139 5.06 5.61 8.19
CA TYR A 139 4.59 4.88 7.00
C TYR A 139 5.35 3.57 6.86
N ARG A 140 4.72 2.57 6.26
CA ARG A 140 5.37 1.31 5.89
C ARG A 140 5.08 0.95 4.45
N TYR A 141 5.98 0.19 3.84
CA TYR A 141 5.82 -0.38 2.52
C TYR A 141 5.45 -1.86 2.65
N GLY A 142 4.26 -2.25 2.18
CA GLY A 142 3.74 -3.61 2.40
C GLY A 142 3.74 -4.00 3.88
N ASP A 143 4.33 -5.15 4.19
CA ASP A 143 4.52 -5.65 5.56
C ASP A 143 5.91 -5.30 6.15
N GLY A 144 6.62 -4.35 5.53
CA GLY A 144 7.93 -3.89 5.97
C GLY A 144 7.89 -3.11 7.28
N LYS A 145 9.09 -2.81 7.81
CA LYS A 145 9.25 -1.97 9.00
C LYS A 145 8.70 -0.56 8.73
N ALA A 146 7.95 -0.02 9.70
CA ALA A 146 7.48 1.35 9.64
C ALA A 146 8.64 2.34 9.80
N ALA A 147 8.73 3.30 8.89
CA ALA A 147 9.58 4.48 8.97
C ALA A 147 8.82 5.58 9.72
N VAL A 148 9.40 6.04 10.83
CA VAL A 148 8.81 7.12 11.64
C VAL A 148 9.11 8.46 10.98
N VAL A 149 8.06 9.25 10.75
CA VAL A 149 8.17 10.63 10.25
C VAL A 149 8.33 11.59 11.42
N GLY A 150 7.54 11.42 12.47
CA GLY A 150 7.60 12.23 13.69
C GLY A 150 6.23 12.60 14.25
N PRO A 151 6.18 13.43 15.31
CA PRO A 151 4.92 13.90 15.88
C PRO A 151 4.27 14.97 14.99
N LEU A 152 2.94 14.92 14.91
CA LEU A 152 2.12 15.96 14.31
C LEU A 152 1.75 17.00 15.37
N GLN A 153 1.75 18.28 15.00
CA GLN A 153 1.31 19.38 15.86
C GLN A 153 0.16 20.12 15.20
N VAL A 154 -1.00 20.13 15.86
CA VAL A 154 -2.18 20.88 15.40
C VAL A 154 -1.91 22.37 15.60
N GLU A 155 -2.12 23.15 14.54
CA GLU A 155 -2.09 24.61 14.63
C GLU A 155 -3.41 25.07 15.26
N GLY A 156 -3.31 25.83 16.35
CA GLY A 156 -4.47 26.37 17.06
C GLY A 156 -5.28 27.29 16.13
N LYS A 157 -6.61 27.17 16.22
CA LYS A 157 -7.55 28.10 15.60
C LYS A 157 -7.41 29.50 16.16
#